data_AF-A0A3V4UNV1-F1
#
_entry.id   AF-A0A3V4UNV1-F1
#
_cell.length_a   1.000
_cell.length_b   1.000
_cell.length_c   1.000
_cell.angle_alpha   90.00
_cell.angle_beta   90.00
_cell.angle_gamma   90.00
#
_symmetry.space_group_name_H-M   'P 1'
#
loop_
_entity.id
_entity.type
_entity.pdbx_description
1 polymer ?
#
loop_
_entity_poly.entity_id
_entity_poly.type
_entity_poly.pdbx_seq_one_letter_code
_entity_poly.pdbx_strand_id
1 'polypeptide(L)'
;MSMNSQPELKLSTRTEQLASSRDAAMQKFLDGMTLIAEASAICGFSLFNSKIMAPNAFGLPASLAASIEEGRQQIDRKTWNNLFEETGIDRFWNHNQRAEFRESLRNAPPIASLTVIRSTLRQAVAMRSITLAEGFVDLLCQLDRRYKTNA
;
A
#
# COMPACT_ATOMS: atom_id res chain seq x y z
N MET A 1 25.02 69.17 15.97
CA MET A 1 25.27 67.84 15.36
C MET A 1 24.17 66.92 15.84
N SER A 2 23.15 66.68 15.02
CA SER A 2 22.01 65.85 15.39
C SER A 2 22.44 64.39 15.39
N MET A 3 22.36 63.73 16.54
CA MET A 3 22.50 62.28 16.63
C MET A 3 21.38 61.65 15.81
N ASN A 4 21.76 60.97 14.73
CA ASN A 4 20.87 60.17 13.92
C ASN A 4 20.65 58.85 14.68
N SER A 5 19.77 58.87 15.68
CA SER A 5 19.31 57.67 16.37
C SER A 5 18.37 56.90 15.45
N GLN A 6 18.95 56.20 14.47
CA GLN A 6 18.25 55.10 13.83
C GLN A 6 17.83 54.12 14.94
N PRO A 7 16.56 53.72 15.00
CA PRO A 7 16.15 52.68 15.93
C PRO A 7 16.91 51.41 15.54
N GLU A 8 17.81 50.95 16.39
CA GLU A 8 18.44 49.64 16.22
C GLU A 8 17.33 48.59 16.09
N LEU A 9 17.17 48.12 14.85
CA LEU A 9 16.15 47.16 14.49
C LEU A 9 16.41 45.88 15.29
N LYS A 10 15.55 45.58 16.26
CA LYS A 10 15.39 44.23 16.87
C LYS A 10 15.04 43.13 15.83
N LEU A 11 15.17 43.40 14.52
CA LEU A 11 14.83 42.55 13.39
C LEU A 11 15.89 41.54 12.99
N SER A 12 17.13 41.58 13.48
CA SER A 12 18.15 40.61 13.01
C SER A 12 17.81 39.18 13.45
N THR A 13 17.43 38.97 14.71
CA THR A 13 17.18 37.62 15.25
C THR A 13 15.90 36.98 14.70
N ARG A 14 14.82 37.73 14.51
CA ARG A 14 13.56 37.16 13.99
C ARG A 14 13.65 36.81 12.51
N THR A 15 14.32 37.65 11.72
CA THR A 15 14.53 37.40 10.28
C THR A 15 15.40 36.17 10.07
N GLU A 16 16.49 36.04 10.83
CA GLU A 16 17.35 34.85 10.83
C GLU A 16 16.61 33.58 11.26
N GLN A 17 15.76 33.65 12.28
CA GLN A 17 14.93 32.52 12.70
C GLN A 17 13.94 32.07 11.62
N LEU A 18 13.32 33.00 10.90
CA LEU A 18 12.40 32.67 9.80
C LEU A 18 13.14 32.03 8.64
N ALA A 19 14.31 32.57 8.26
CA ALA A 19 15.16 31.98 7.22
C ALA A 19 15.60 30.55 7.61
N SER A 20 16.10 30.37 8.83
CA SER A 20 16.51 29.06 9.35
C SER A 20 15.34 28.07 9.40
N SER A 21 14.15 28.50 9.82
CA SER A 21 12.94 27.66 9.83
C SER A 21 12.54 27.22 8.42
N ARG A 22 12.64 28.12 7.44
CA ARG A 22 12.39 27.80 6.03
C ARG A 22 13.40 26.78 5.51
N ASP A 23 14.68 26.94 5.82
CA ASP A 23 15.72 26.01 5.34
C ASP A 23 15.56 24.63 5.95
N ALA A 24 15.24 24.56 7.25
CA ALA A 24 14.91 23.31 7.91
C ALA A 24 13.66 22.63 7.30
N ALA A 25 12.65 23.42 6.92
CA ALA A 25 11.46 22.90 6.24
C ALA A 25 11.78 22.39 4.82
N MET A 26 12.61 23.12 4.08
CA MET A 26 13.05 22.73 2.73
C MET A 26 13.86 21.44 2.76
N GLN A 27 14.77 21.28 3.73
CA GLN A 27 15.54 20.04 3.88
C GLN A 27 14.63 18.83 4.11
N LYS A 28 13.69 18.92 5.06
CA LYS A 28 12.74 17.83 5.34
C LYS A 28 11.86 17.51 4.13
N PHE A 29 11.47 18.53 3.36
CA PHE A 29 10.72 18.33 2.14
C PHE A 29 11.52 17.55 1.09
N LEU A 30 12.78 17.94 0.85
CA LEU A 30 13.67 17.25 -0.08
C LEU A 30 13.91 15.79 0.34
N ASP A 31 14.20 15.55 1.61
CA ASP A 31 14.43 14.20 2.16
C ASP A 31 13.18 13.34 1.98
N GLY A 32 12.00 13.86 2.35
CA GLY A 32 10.73 13.14 2.20
C GLY A 32 10.38 12.82 0.76
N MET A 33 10.53 13.77 -0.16
CA MET A 33 10.26 13.56 -1.58
C MET A 33 11.21 12.52 -2.20
N THR A 34 12.48 12.53 -1.81
CA THR A 34 13.48 11.58 -2.29
C THR A 34 13.15 10.16 -1.82
N LEU A 35 12.87 9.98 -0.53
CA LEU A 35 12.51 8.67 0.04
C LEU A 35 11.24 8.09 -0.58
N ILE A 36 10.23 8.92 -0.85
CA ILE A 36 8.99 8.46 -1.51
C ILE A 36 9.26 8.06 -2.97
N ALA A 37 10.12 8.79 -3.68
CA ALA A 37 10.51 8.46 -5.04
C ALA A 37 11.30 7.13 -5.10
N GLU A 38 12.24 6.92 -4.18
CA GLU A 38 12.99 5.66 -4.07
C GLU A 38 12.07 4.47 -3.77
N ALA A 39 11.16 4.62 -2.79
CA ALA A 39 10.18 3.60 -2.48
C ALA A 39 9.26 3.28 -3.67
N SER A 40 8.85 4.32 -4.43
CA SER A 40 8.05 4.16 -5.64
C SER A 40 8.79 3.36 -6.72
N ALA A 41 10.09 3.61 -6.88
CA ALA A 41 10.94 2.88 -7.83
C ALA A 41 11.06 1.39 -7.45
N ILE A 42 11.26 1.08 -6.17
CA ILE A 42 11.31 -0.30 -5.66
C ILE A 42 9.98 -1.02 -5.91
N CYS A 43 8.86 -0.35 -5.65
CA CYS A 43 7.54 -0.96 -5.81
C CYS A 43 7.08 -1.06 -7.27
N GLY A 44 7.72 -0.31 -8.19
CA GLY A 44 7.32 -0.24 -9.59
C GLY A 44 6.00 0.52 -9.83
N PHE A 45 5.59 1.39 -8.90
CA PHE A 45 4.44 2.30 -9.06
C PHE A 45 4.59 3.56 -8.20
N SER A 46 3.86 4.63 -8.55
CA SER A 46 3.95 5.90 -7.84
C SER A 46 3.23 5.88 -6.49
N LEU A 47 3.96 6.21 -5.42
CA LEU A 47 3.41 6.47 -4.09
C LEU A 47 2.98 7.93 -3.88
N PHE A 48 3.18 8.81 -4.87
CA PHE A 48 2.55 10.13 -4.94
C PHE A 48 1.07 9.99 -5.34
N ASN A 49 0.31 9.27 -4.52
CA ASN A 49 -1.07 8.90 -4.78
C ASN A 49 -2.03 9.80 -3.99
N SER A 50 -3.12 10.25 -4.62
CA SER A 50 -4.10 11.14 -3.97
C SER A 50 -4.81 10.51 -2.76
N LYS A 51 -4.93 9.18 -2.70
CA LYS A 51 -5.48 8.48 -1.54
C LYS A 51 -4.48 8.44 -0.38
N ILE A 52 -3.19 8.22 -0.69
CA ILE A 52 -2.11 8.23 0.30
C ILE A 52 -1.94 9.66 0.85
N MET A 53 -1.89 10.65 -0.04
CA MET A 53 -1.61 12.05 0.29
C MET A 53 -2.88 12.90 0.42
N ALA A 54 -3.98 12.29 0.90
CA ALA A 54 -5.27 12.97 1.00
C ALA A 54 -5.19 14.22 1.91
N PRO A 55 -5.50 15.42 1.39
CA PRO A 55 -5.49 16.63 2.20
C PRO A 55 -6.79 16.79 3.01
N ASN A 56 -6.71 17.51 4.12
CA ASN A 56 -7.89 18.03 4.82
C ASN A 56 -8.39 19.33 4.17
N ALA A 57 -9.43 19.94 4.75
CA ALA A 57 -10.04 21.18 4.26
C ALA A 57 -9.06 22.38 4.15
N PHE A 58 -7.88 22.30 4.80
CA PHE A 58 -6.85 23.33 4.82
C PHE A 58 -5.64 22.99 3.92
N GLY A 59 -5.70 21.90 3.15
CA GLY A 59 -4.60 21.48 2.27
C GLY A 59 -3.44 20.78 2.99
N LEU A 60 -3.59 20.44 4.27
CA LEU A 60 -2.60 19.68 5.05
C LEU A 60 -2.92 18.18 5.01
N PRO A 61 -1.96 17.26 5.27
CA PRO A 61 -2.25 15.83 5.35
C PRO A 61 -3.40 15.56 6.33
N ALA A 62 -4.45 14.88 5.88
CA ALA A 62 -5.64 14.63 6.70
C ALA A 62 -5.32 13.79 7.95
N SER A 63 -4.46 12.77 7.79
CA SER A 63 -3.90 12.00 8.90
C SER A 63 -2.65 11.26 8.42
N LEU A 64 -1.52 11.51 9.08
CA LEU A 64 -0.27 10.82 8.76
C LEU A 64 -0.37 9.30 8.95
N ALA A 65 -1.04 8.85 10.01
CA ALA A 65 -1.22 7.42 10.27
C ALA A 65 -2.08 6.75 9.18
N ALA A 66 -3.14 7.42 8.72
CA ALA A 66 -3.98 6.91 7.64
C ALA A 66 -3.21 6.87 6.31
N SER A 67 -2.42 7.89 6.01
CA SER A 67 -1.54 7.93 4.83
C SER A 67 -0.53 6.78 4.82
N ILE A 68 0.11 6.51 5.96
CA ILE A 68 1.07 5.40 6.10
C ILE A 68 0.36 4.06 5.87
N GLU A 69 -0.81 3.87 6.47
CA GLU A 69 -1.59 2.63 6.32
C GLU A 69 -2.08 2.42 4.88
N GLU A 70 -2.58 3.47 4.21
CA GLU A 70 -2.95 3.40 2.79
C GLU A 70 -1.74 3.07 1.90
N GLY A 71 -0.58 3.69 2.18
CA GLY A 71 0.67 3.38 1.49
C GLY A 71 1.07 1.91 1.65
N ARG A 72 1.05 1.40 2.90
CA ARG A 72 1.30 -0.01 3.20
C ARG A 72 0.38 -0.92 2.40
N GLN A 73 -0.94 -0.65 2.41
CA GLN A 73 -1.92 -1.47 1.70
C GLN A 73 -1.66 -1.52 0.20
N GLN A 74 -1.29 -0.39 -0.43
CA GLN A 74 -0.98 -0.38 -1.86
C GLN A 74 0.29 -1.18 -2.18
N ILE A 75 1.33 -1.06 -1.35
CA ILE A 75 2.59 -1.82 -1.49
C ILE A 75 2.31 -3.32 -1.35
N ASP A 76 1.58 -3.73 -0.30
CA ASP A 76 1.25 -5.13 -0.07
C ASP A 76 0.39 -5.71 -1.20
N ARG A 77 -0.61 -4.96 -1.67
CA ARG A 77 -1.43 -5.35 -2.81
C ARG A 77 -0.59 -5.59 -4.06
N LYS A 78 0.32 -4.67 -4.38
CA LYS A 78 1.22 -4.81 -5.54
C LYS A 78 2.12 -6.03 -5.38
N THR A 79 2.65 -6.24 -4.17
CA THR A 79 3.53 -7.36 -3.85
C THR A 79 2.81 -8.71 -4.05
N TRP A 80 1.59 -8.85 -3.55
CA TRP A 80 0.79 -10.06 -3.77
C TRP A 80 0.45 -10.30 -5.24
N ASN A 81 0.08 -9.25 -5.98
CA ASN A 81 -0.20 -9.39 -7.41
C ASN A 81 1.04 -9.88 -8.17
N ASN A 82 2.21 -9.29 -7.92
CA ASN A 82 3.46 -9.73 -8.53
C ASN A 82 3.79 -11.19 -8.13
N LEU A 83 3.59 -11.54 -6.85
CA LEU A 83 3.82 -12.91 -6.39
C LEU A 83 2.94 -13.92 -7.16
N PHE A 84 1.67 -13.59 -7.39
CA PHE A 84 0.77 -14.44 -8.16
C PHE A 84 1.17 -14.55 -9.63
N GLU A 85 1.50 -13.43 -10.25
CA GLU A 85 1.94 -13.38 -11.65
C GLU A 85 3.24 -14.18 -11.88
N GLU A 86 4.22 -14.04 -10.98
CA GLU A 86 5.53 -14.65 -11.14
C GLU A 86 5.60 -16.11 -10.69
N THR A 87 4.88 -16.48 -9.62
CA THR A 87 4.98 -17.83 -9.03
C THR A 87 3.82 -18.75 -9.36
N GLY A 88 2.66 -18.19 -9.73
CA GLY A 88 1.44 -18.96 -9.96
C GLY A 88 0.94 -19.72 -8.73
N ILE A 89 1.27 -19.28 -7.51
CA ILE A 89 0.81 -19.89 -6.25
C ILE A 89 -0.72 -19.96 -6.16
N ASP A 90 -1.45 -19.05 -6.80
CA ASP A 90 -2.92 -19.07 -6.86
C ASP A 90 -3.46 -20.33 -7.55
N ARG A 91 -2.65 -21.04 -8.34
CA ARG A 91 -3.03 -22.33 -8.96
C ARG A 91 -3.39 -23.42 -7.96
N PHE A 92 -2.90 -23.32 -6.73
CA PHE A 92 -3.25 -24.25 -5.65
C PHE A 92 -4.59 -23.93 -4.99
N TRP A 93 -5.26 -22.86 -5.42
CA TRP A 93 -6.55 -22.43 -4.91
C TRP A 93 -7.68 -22.72 -5.91
N ASN A 94 -8.85 -23.04 -5.38
CA ASN A 94 -10.09 -23.13 -6.16
C ASN A 94 -10.67 -21.73 -6.47
N HIS A 95 -11.77 -21.67 -7.23
CA HIS A 95 -12.35 -20.40 -7.65
C HIS A 95 -12.79 -19.52 -6.47
N ASN A 96 -13.42 -20.10 -5.46
CA ASN A 96 -13.95 -19.38 -4.30
C ASN A 96 -12.82 -18.78 -3.46
N GLN A 97 -11.79 -19.57 -3.14
CA GLN A 97 -10.60 -19.12 -2.41
C GLN A 97 -9.89 -17.98 -3.14
N ARG A 98 -9.76 -18.06 -4.48
CA ARG A 98 -9.19 -16.96 -5.27
C ARG A 98 -10.06 -15.71 -5.23
N ALA A 99 -11.38 -15.87 -5.29
CA ALA A 99 -12.30 -14.73 -5.24
C ALA A 99 -12.23 -14.01 -3.89
N GLU A 100 -12.28 -14.77 -2.78
CA GLU A 100 -12.14 -14.26 -1.42
C GLU A 100 -10.80 -13.54 -1.22
N PHE A 101 -9.69 -14.12 -1.68
CA PHE A 101 -8.39 -13.47 -1.58
C PHE A 101 -8.31 -12.21 -2.46
N ARG A 102 -8.88 -12.21 -3.67
CA ARG A 102 -8.96 -11.01 -4.51
C ARG A 102 -9.81 -9.91 -3.88
N GLU A 103 -10.82 -10.27 -3.11
CA GLU A 103 -11.61 -9.32 -2.34
C GLU A 103 -10.82 -8.75 -1.15
N SER A 104 -10.09 -9.60 -0.42
CA SER A 104 -9.21 -9.13 0.66
C SER A 104 -8.14 -8.17 0.13
N LEU A 105 -7.54 -8.45 -1.03
CA LEU A 105 -6.60 -7.53 -1.67
C LEU A 105 -7.21 -6.17 -1.98
N ARG A 106 -8.50 -6.11 -2.35
CA ARG A 106 -9.19 -4.84 -2.65
C ARG A 106 -9.52 -4.03 -1.40
N ASN A 107 -9.92 -4.69 -0.32
CA ASN A 107 -10.45 -4.02 0.87
C ASN A 107 -9.39 -3.83 1.97
N ALA A 108 -8.69 -4.91 2.33
CA ALA A 108 -7.72 -4.93 3.43
C ALA A 108 -6.63 -5.97 3.11
N PRO A 109 -5.65 -5.62 2.26
CA PRO A 109 -4.65 -6.57 1.81
C PRO A 109 -3.82 -7.09 2.99
N PRO A 110 -3.60 -8.42 3.08
CA PRO A 110 -2.77 -9.00 4.12
C PRO A 110 -1.33 -8.53 3.97
N ILE A 111 -0.64 -8.34 5.09
CA ILE A 111 0.75 -7.90 5.12
C ILE A 111 1.61 -8.89 4.32
N ALA A 112 2.29 -8.43 3.28
CA ALA A 112 3.12 -9.24 2.40
C ALA A 112 4.52 -9.46 3.00
N SER A 113 4.59 -9.79 4.29
CA SER A 113 5.85 -10.16 4.93
C SER A 113 6.28 -11.56 4.52
N LEU A 114 7.58 -11.83 4.56
CA LEU A 114 8.13 -13.15 4.23
C LEU A 114 7.49 -14.29 5.05
N THR A 115 7.19 -14.04 6.32
CA THR A 115 6.52 -15.01 7.20
C THR A 115 5.12 -15.35 6.69
N VAL A 116 4.32 -14.32 6.38
CA VAL A 116 2.94 -14.49 5.89
C VAL A 116 2.93 -15.14 4.50
N ILE A 117 3.84 -14.74 3.62
CA ILE A 117 3.96 -15.35 2.29
C ILE A 117 4.30 -16.85 2.41
N ARG A 118 5.28 -17.20 3.26
CA ARG A 118 5.67 -18.60 3.49
C ARG A 118 4.55 -19.42 4.11
N SER A 119 3.82 -18.88 5.10
CA SER A 119 2.70 -19.60 5.71
C SER A 119 1.59 -19.84 4.70
N THR A 120 1.26 -18.82 3.91
CA THR A 120 0.25 -18.89 2.84
C THR A 120 0.60 -19.97 1.81
N LEU A 121 1.86 -20.02 1.35
CA LEU A 121 2.34 -21.05 0.43
C LEU A 121 2.29 -22.45 1.03
N ARG A 122 2.76 -22.61 2.26
CA ARG A 122 2.74 -23.92 2.95
C ARG A 122 1.31 -24.43 3.09
N GLN A 123 0.38 -23.56 3.47
CA GLN A 123 -1.03 -23.90 3.62
C GLN A 123 -1.65 -24.29 2.27
N ALA A 124 -1.42 -23.48 1.22
CA ALA A 124 -1.93 -23.77 -0.13
C ALA A 124 -1.45 -25.14 -0.64
N VAL A 125 -0.18 -25.45 -0.44
CA VAL A 125 0.40 -26.74 -0.85
C VAL A 125 -0.13 -27.90 0.00
N ALA A 126 -0.30 -27.71 1.31
CA ALA A 126 -0.82 -28.73 2.21
C ALA A 126 -2.28 -29.08 1.92
N MET A 127 -3.10 -28.09 1.57
CA MET A 127 -4.54 -28.27 1.34
C MET A 127 -4.89 -28.65 -0.11
N ARG A 128 -3.93 -28.70 -1.02
CA ARG A 128 -4.17 -28.84 -2.47
C ARG A 128 -5.10 -29.99 -2.87
N SER A 129 -5.04 -31.14 -2.19
CA SER A 129 -5.90 -32.30 -2.50
C SER A 129 -7.34 -32.05 -2.09
N ILE A 130 -7.55 -31.43 -0.93
CA ILE A 130 -8.87 -31.04 -0.43
C ILE A 130 -9.46 -29.97 -1.35
N THR A 131 -8.69 -28.93 -1.66
CA THR A 131 -9.09 -27.85 -2.58
C THR A 131 -9.49 -28.37 -3.95
N LEU A 132 -8.78 -29.37 -4.48
CA LEU A 132 -9.12 -30.01 -5.76
C LEU A 132 -10.45 -30.75 -5.67
N ALA A 133 -10.67 -31.52 -4.60
CA ALA A 133 -11.92 -32.24 -4.38
C ALA A 133 -13.11 -31.27 -4.26
N GLU A 134 -12.96 -30.18 -3.49
CA GLU A 134 -13.97 -29.11 -3.39
C GLU A 134 -14.28 -28.50 -4.76
N GLY A 135 -13.25 -28.18 -5.55
CA GLY A 135 -13.43 -27.63 -6.90
C GLY A 135 -14.17 -28.58 -7.84
N PHE A 136 -13.93 -29.90 -7.74
CA PHE A 136 -14.69 -30.89 -8.51
C PHE A 136 -16.15 -30.96 -8.07
N VAL A 137 -16.42 -30.96 -6.76
CA VAL A 137 -17.78 -30.96 -6.22
C VAL A 137 -18.54 -29.72 -6.68
N ASP A 138 -17.93 -28.54 -6.60
CA ASP A 138 -18.54 -27.29 -7.07
C ASP A 138 -18.88 -27.34 -8.56
N LEU A 139 -17.97 -27.86 -9.38
CA LEU A 139 -18.18 -28.01 -10.82
C LEU A 139 -19.33 -28.97 -11.12
N LEU A 140 -19.38 -30.12 -10.45
CA LEU A 140 -20.49 -31.08 -10.58
C LEU A 140 -21.82 -30.48 -10.11
N CYS A 141 -21.82 -29.70 -9.03
CA CYS A 141 -22.98 -28.99 -8.52
C CYS A 141 -23.48 -27.90 -9.48
N GLN A 142 -22.61 -27.32 -10.30
CA GLN A 142 -22.96 -26.32 -11.31
C GLN A 142 -23.39 -26.92 -12.66
N LEU A 143 -23.18 -28.22 -12.89
CA LEU A 143 -23.65 -28.88 -14.11
C LEU A 143 -25.18 -28.77 -14.25
N ASP A 144 -25.64 -28.59 -15.50
CA ASP A 144 -27.06 -28.58 -15.83
C ASP A 144 -27.70 -29.94 -15.46
N ARG A 145 -28.96 -29.91 -15.04
CA ARG A 145 -29.71 -31.06 -14.54
C ARG A 145 -29.72 -32.23 -15.54
N ARG A 146 -29.66 -31.92 -16.84
CA ARG A 146 -29.56 -32.88 -17.96
C ARG A 146 -28.31 -33.76 -17.91
N TYR A 147 -27.21 -33.27 -17.35
CA TYR A 147 -25.97 -34.03 -17.17
C TYR A 147 -25.92 -34.78 -15.84
N LYS A 148 -26.68 -34.32 -14.84
CA LYS A 148 -26.76 -34.96 -13.51
C LYS A 148 -27.64 -36.22 -13.48
N THR A 149 -28.59 -36.35 -14.41
CA THR A 149 -29.53 -37.48 -14.47
C THR A 149 -29.17 -38.57 -15.48
N ASN A 150 -28.06 -38.43 -16.22
CA ASN A 150 -27.58 -39.40 -17.21
C ASN A 150 -26.34 -40.19 -16.74
N ALA A 151 -26.06 -40.18 -15.43
CA ALA A 151 -25.08 -41.02 -14.76
C ALA A 151 -25.81 -42.08 -13.93
#